data_AF-A0A6N8XD61-F1
#
_entry.id   AF-A0A6N8XD61-F1
#
_cell.length_a   1.000
_cell.length_b   1.000
_cell.length_c   1.000
_cell.angle_alpha   90.00
_cell.angle_beta   90.00
_cell.angle_gamma   90.00
#
_symmetry.space_group_name_H-M   'P 1'
#
loop_
_entity.id
_entity.type
_entity.pdbx_description
1 polymer ?
#
loop_
_entity_poly.entity_id
_entity_poly.type
_entity_poly.pdbx_seq_one_letter_code
_entity_poly.pdbx_strand_id
1 'polypeptide(L)'
;MQRTMEFFGVGADASVQWVVVFAIVFATLVFRYVAKLLFDRLAKQLERTKNLYDDALLDAARKPIGWGIWSMGILFAAEYALRGAESELVAYVDPVRDVIAIVLLAWFAIRLIRFVEGHVTDAEYRSDPVDKTTAAAIGKLLRASVLITAVLKELASFCFSINVELDFGGLGG
;
A
#
# COMPACT_ATOMS: atom_id res chain seq x y z
N MET A 1 -9.63 -17.56 47.66
CA MET A 1 -8.79 -18.21 46.64
C MET A 1 -9.14 -17.83 45.19
N GLN A 2 -9.90 -16.74 44.95
CA GLN A 2 -10.20 -16.21 43.60
C GLN A 2 -9.40 -14.94 43.27
N ARG A 3 -8.91 -14.20 44.27
CA ARG A 3 -8.21 -12.92 44.10
C ARG A 3 -6.76 -13.02 43.58
N THR A 4 -6.18 -14.21 43.53
CA THR A 4 -4.80 -14.44 43.08
C THR A 4 -4.71 -14.87 41.61
N MET A 5 -5.84 -15.18 40.95
CA MET A 5 -5.87 -15.45 39.50
C MET A 5 -6.00 -14.18 38.66
N GLU A 6 -6.58 -13.10 39.20
CA GLU A 6 -6.67 -11.82 38.48
C GLU A 6 -5.31 -11.13 38.28
N PHE A 7 -4.37 -11.31 39.20
CA PHE A 7 -3.02 -10.71 39.08
C PHE A 7 -2.11 -11.47 38.09
N PHE A 8 -2.36 -12.76 37.86
CA PHE A 8 -1.63 -13.57 36.88
C PHE A 8 -2.27 -13.51 35.48
N GLY A 9 -3.58 -13.23 35.40
CA GLY A 9 -4.32 -13.11 34.15
C GLY A 9 -3.98 -11.86 33.33
N VAL A 10 -3.63 -10.74 33.99
CA VAL A 10 -3.26 -9.44 33.38
C VAL A 10 -1.74 -9.34 33.04
N GLY A 11 -0.93 -10.29 33.53
CA GLY A 11 0.49 -10.38 33.16
C GLY A 11 0.74 -11.36 32.01
N ALA A 12 -0.05 -12.42 31.91
CA ALA A 12 0.09 -13.46 30.88
C ALA A 12 -0.50 -13.04 29.52
N ASP A 13 -1.62 -12.30 29.52
CA ASP A 13 -2.24 -11.72 28.32
C ASP A 13 -1.35 -10.62 27.71
N ALA A 14 -0.81 -9.71 28.53
CA ALA A 14 0.06 -8.64 28.07
C ALA A 14 1.38 -9.19 27.49
N SER A 15 1.98 -10.17 28.17
CA SER A 15 3.21 -10.81 27.66
C SER A 15 2.96 -11.58 26.35
N VAL A 16 1.83 -12.29 26.22
CA VAL A 16 1.44 -12.93 24.95
C VAL A 16 1.18 -11.89 23.86
N GLN A 17 0.58 -10.75 24.20
CA GLN A 17 0.31 -9.68 23.24
C GLN A 17 1.60 -9.09 22.65
N TRP A 18 2.60 -8.80 23.47
CA TRP A 18 3.91 -8.32 23.01
C TRP A 18 4.63 -9.34 22.12
N VAL A 19 4.52 -10.63 22.43
CA VAL A 19 5.09 -11.70 21.60
C VAL A 19 4.42 -11.73 20.22
N VAL A 20 3.10 -11.57 20.15
CA VAL A 20 2.39 -11.52 18.85
C VAL A 20 2.74 -10.27 18.06
N VAL A 21 2.79 -9.09 18.69
CA VAL A 21 3.24 -7.84 18.01
C VAL A 21 4.65 -8.02 17.46
N PHE A 22 5.57 -8.58 18.25
CA PHE A 22 6.93 -8.88 17.80
C PHE A 22 6.92 -9.86 16.61
N ALA A 23 6.12 -10.92 16.67
CA ALA A 23 5.98 -11.88 15.59
C ALA A 23 5.44 -11.24 14.29
N ILE A 24 4.48 -10.31 14.37
CA ILE A 24 3.96 -9.57 13.22
C ILE A 24 5.05 -8.69 12.59
N VAL A 25 5.80 -7.95 13.40
CA VAL A 25 6.91 -7.10 12.91
C VAL A 25 8.00 -7.97 12.28
N PHE A 26 8.36 -9.08 12.93
CA PHE A 26 9.33 -10.04 12.40
C PHE A 26 8.86 -10.64 11.07
N ALA A 27 7.61 -11.10 10.98
CA ALA A 27 7.02 -11.61 9.75
C ALA A 27 7.04 -10.54 8.64
N THR A 28 6.72 -9.29 8.96
CA THR A 28 6.78 -8.15 8.02
C THR A 28 8.19 -7.97 7.46
N LEU A 29 9.21 -8.03 8.32
CA LEU A 29 10.62 -7.96 7.89
C LEU A 29 10.99 -9.11 6.96
N VAL A 30 10.55 -10.34 7.29
CA VAL A 30 10.75 -11.52 6.46
C VAL A 30 10.06 -11.36 5.10
N PHE A 31 8.79 -10.95 5.07
CA PHE A 31 8.06 -10.71 3.83
C PHE A 31 8.72 -9.65 2.97
N ARG A 32 9.20 -8.56 3.56
CA ARG A 32 9.94 -7.52 2.84
C ARG A 32 11.24 -8.06 2.25
N TYR A 33 11.97 -8.88 3.01
CA TYR A 33 13.20 -9.51 2.53
C TYR A 33 12.92 -10.48 1.37
N VAL A 34 11.89 -11.31 1.50
CA VAL A 34 11.45 -12.24 0.43
C VAL A 34 11.01 -11.47 -0.81
N ALA A 35 10.22 -10.42 -0.66
CA ALA A 35 9.82 -9.57 -1.77
C ALA A 35 11.04 -8.99 -2.50
N LYS A 36 12.02 -8.46 -1.75
CA LYS A 36 13.29 -7.99 -2.33
C LYS A 36 13.98 -9.10 -3.14
N LEU A 37 14.09 -10.31 -2.58
CA LEU A 37 14.71 -11.43 -3.27
C LEU A 37 13.96 -11.83 -4.54
N LEU A 38 12.63 -11.84 -4.51
CA LEU A 38 11.79 -12.12 -5.68
C LEU A 38 12.00 -11.07 -6.77
N PHE A 39 11.96 -9.77 -6.42
CA PHE A 39 12.23 -8.70 -7.38
C PHE A 39 13.65 -8.81 -7.98
N ASP A 40 14.65 -9.12 -7.17
CA ASP A 40 16.03 -9.25 -7.64
C ASP A 40 16.21 -10.47 -8.57
N ARG A 41 15.47 -11.57 -8.33
CA ARG A 41 15.45 -12.72 -9.23
C ARG A 41 14.71 -12.44 -10.54
N LEU A 42 13.55 -11.80 -10.46
CA LEU A 42 12.78 -11.42 -11.63
C LEU A 42 13.57 -10.46 -12.52
N ALA A 43 14.27 -9.49 -11.94
CA ALA A 43 15.11 -8.55 -12.69
C ALA A 43 16.17 -9.27 -13.52
N LYS A 44 16.88 -10.24 -12.91
CA LYS A 44 17.87 -11.06 -13.61
C LYS A 44 17.28 -11.93 -14.72
N GLN A 45 16.01 -12.33 -14.59
CA GLN A 45 15.33 -13.11 -15.62
C GLN A 45 14.89 -12.22 -16.78
N LEU A 46 14.40 -11.01 -16.50
CA LEU A 46 13.96 -10.06 -17.52
C LEU A 46 15.11 -9.47 -18.35
N GLU A 47 16.31 -9.35 -17.77
CA GLU A 47 17.55 -9.04 -18.51
C GLU A 47 17.78 -9.99 -19.70
N ARG A 48 17.24 -11.22 -19.65
CA ARG A 48 17.36 -12.20 -20.75
C ARG A 48 16.31 -12.03 -21.84
N THR A 49 15.17 -11.40 -21.55
CA THR A 49 14.01 -11.35 -22.45
C THR A 49 13.78 -9.98 -23.11
N LYS A 50 14.57 -8.94 -22.79
CA LYS A 50 14.52 -7.58 -23.39
C LYS A 50 13.08 -7.14 -23.75
N ASN A 51 12.17 -7.15 -22.77
CA ASN A 51 10.79 -6.72 -22.96
C ASN A 51 10.49 -5.48 -22.12
N LEU A 52 10.29 -4.35 -22.82
CA LEU A 52 10.02 -3.05 -22.22
C LEU A 52 8.91 -3.08 -21.18
N TYR A 53 7.81 -3.78 -21.47
CA TYR A 53 6.63 -3.79 -20.60
C TYR A 53 6.88 -4.54 -19.30
N ASP A 54 7.63 -5.64 -19.36
CA ASP A 54 7.95 -6.45 -18.18
C ASP A 54 8.94 -5.71 -17.29
N ASP A 55 9.96 -5.07 -17.89
CA ASP A 55 10.93 -4.26 -17.18
C ASP A 55 10.27 -3.04 -16.52
N ALA A 56 9.35 -2.39 -17.24
CA ALA A 56 8.55 -1.29 -16.72
C ALA A 56 7.71 -1.71 -15.52
N LEU A 57 7.02 -2.86 -15.62
CA LEU A 57 6.18 -3.37 -14.56
C LEU A 57 7.01 -3.70 -13.32
N LEU A 58 8.16 -4.35 -13.50
CA LEU A 58 9.03 -4.76 -12.41
C LEU A 58 9.64 -3.55 -11.68
N ASP A 59 10.20 -2.58 -12.41
CA ASP A 59 10.80 -1.38 -11.79
C ASP A 59 9.74 -0.50 -11.14
N ALA A 60 8.57 -0.38 -11.76
CA ALA A 60 7.45 0.38 -11.21
C ALA A 60 6.92 -0.25 -9.92
N ALA A 61 6.78 -1.57 -9.86
CA ALA A 61 6.19 -2.28 -8.73
C ALA A 61 7.12 -2.39 -7.51
N ARG A 62 8.45 -2.41 -7.72
CA ARG A 62 9.43 -2.69 -6.66
C ARG A 62 9.34 -1.74 -5.46
N LYS A 63 9.19 -0.42 -5.70
CA LYS A 63 9.11 0.57 -4.60
C LYS A 63 7.73 0.58 -3.93
N PRO A 64 6.60 0.68 -4.65
CA PRO A 64 5.26 0.64 -4.05
C PRO A 64 5.01 -0.61 -3.21
N ILE A 65 5.41 -1.80 -3.69
CA ILE A 65 5.24 -3.03 -2.91
C ILE A 65 6.09 -3.04 -1.65
N GLY A 66 7.34 -2.55 -1.73
CA GLY A 66 8.20 -2.44 -0.56
C GLY A 66 7.63 -1.51 0.53
N TRP A 67 7.00 -0.40 0.12
CA TRP A 67 6.29 0.49 1.03
C TRP A 67 4.98 -0.12 1.54
N GLY A 68 4.22 -0.80 0.69
CA GLY A 68 2.98 -1.48 1.05
C GLY A 68 3.16 -2.57 2.09
N ILE A 69 4.22 -3.37 1.97
CA ILE A 69 4.55 -4.39 2.99
C ILE A 69 4.84 -3.72 4.33
N TRP A 70 5.62 -2.63 4.32
CA TRP A 70 5.94 -1.89 5.55
C TRP A 70 4.71 -1.28 6.20
N SER A 71 3.90 -0.57 5.41
CA SER A 71 2.72 0.12 5.93
C SER A 71 1.67 -0.87 6.46
N MET A 72 1.42 -1.97 5.74
CA MET A 72 0.49 -3.01 6.19
C MET A 72 1.00 -3.72 7.46
N GLY A 73 2.30 -4.02 7.52
CA GLY A 73 2.88 -4.65 8.71
C GLY A 73 2.82 -3.77 9.95
N ILE A 74 3.09 -2.45 9.80
CA ILE A 74 2.93 -1.48 10.89
C ILE A 74 1.46 -1.39 11.32
N LEU A 75 0.53 -1.29 10.36
CA LEU A 75 -0.91 -1.21 10.67
C LEU A 75 -1.39 -2.43 11.44
N PHE A 76 -1.04 -3.64 11.01
CA PHE A 76 -1.42 -4.86 11.74
C PHE A 76 -0.78 -4.95 13.12
N ALA A 77 0.49 -4.56 13.26
CA ALA A 77 1.15 -4.52 14.56
C ALA A 77 0.48 -3.50 15.50
N ALA A 78 0.14 -2.32 14.98
CA ALA A 78 -0.55 -1.27 15.73
C ALA A 78 -1.96 -1.69 16.13
N GLU A 79 -2.74 -2.25 15.22
CA GLU A 79 -4.08 -2.76 15.48
C GLU A 79 -4.07 -3.80 16.62
N TYR A 80 -3.16 -4.77 16.55
CA TYR A 80 -3.04 -5.79 17.59
C TYR A 80 -2.52 -5.23 18.92
N ALA A 81 -1.62 -4.25 18.90
CA ALA A 81 -1.14 -3.57 20.10
C ALA A 81 -2.25 -2.73 20.78
N LEU A 82 -3.14 -2.12 20.00
CA LEU A 82 -4.18 -1.20 20.50
C LEU A 82 -5.46 -1.90 20.94
N ARG A 83 -5.72 -3.13 20.48
CA ARG A 83 -6.90 -3.93 20.87
C ARG A 83 -7.03 -4.14 22.39
N GLY A 84 -5.92 -4.21 23.12
CA GLY A 84 -5.93 -4.36 24.59
C GLY A 84 -6.23 -3.07 25.36
N ALA A 85 -6.26 -1.92 24.68
CA ALA A 85 -6.30 -0.60 25.32
C ALA A 85 -7.64 0.15 25.12
N GLU A 86 -8.67 -0.49 24.56
CA GLU A 86 -9.96 0.14 24.17
C GLU A 86 -9.77 1.50 23.45
N SER A 87 -8.73 1.58 22.60
CA SER A 87 -8.34 2.85 22.01
C SER A 87 -9.22 3.21 20.81
N GLU A 88 -9.74 4.45 20.79
CA GLU A 88 -10.41 5.04 19.62
C GLU A 88 -9.53 5.02 18.36
N LEU A 89 -8.21 4.90 18.51
CA LEU A 89 -7.26 4.78 17.41
C LEU A 89 -7.49 3.53 16.54
N VAL A 90 -8.10 2.47 17.09
CA VAL A 90 -8.42 1.25 16.32
C VAL A 90 -9.44 1.55 15.21
N ALA A 91 -10.37 2.49 15.43
CA ALA A 91 -11.37 2.87 14.44
C ALA A 91 -10.76 3.54 13.19
N TYR A 92 -9.56 4.11 13.31
CA TYR A 92 -8.87 4.75 12.19
C TYR A 92 -7.99 3.79 11.37
N VAL A 93 -7.79 2.55 11.83
CA VAL A 93 -6.92 1.57 11.13
C VAL A 93 -7.45 1.26 9.73
N ASP A 94 -8.75 0.99 9.61
CA ASP A 94 -9.37 0.64 8.33
C ASP A 94 -9.36 1.83 7.34
N PRO A 95 -9.81 3.05 7.71
CA PRO A 95 -9.68 4.22 6.84
C PRO A 95 -8.24 4.46 6.38
N VAL A 96 -7.27 4.42 7.29
CA VAL A 96 -5.85 4.64 6.96
C VAL A 96 -5.33 3.58 6.01
N ARG A 97 -5.76 2.32 6.18
CA ARG A 97 -5.39 1.22 5.28
C ARG A 97 -5.89 1.44 3.85
N ASP A 98 -7.12 1.92 3.69
CA ASP A 98 -7.70 2.24 2.38
C ASP A 98 -6.95 3.37 1.69
N VAL A 99 -6.66 4.47 2.40
CA VAL A 99 -5.87 5.60 1.89
C VAL A 99 -4.50 5.13 1.41
N ILE A 100 -3.80 4.35 2.23
CA ILE A 100 -2.49 3.82 1.88
C ILE A 100 -2.56 2.95 0.62
N ALA A 101 -3.58 2.10 0.49
CA ALA A 101 -3.76 1.26 -0.68
C ALA A 101 -3.95 2.09 -1.96
N ILE A 102 -4.82 3.12 -1.92
CA ILE A 102 -5.08 4.01 -3.05
C ILE A 102 -3.82 4.78 -3.43
N VAL A 103 -3.14 5.38 -2.46
CA VAL A 103 -1.90 6.15 -2.67
C VAL A 103 -0.81 5.26 -3.29
N LEU A 104 -0.64 4.03 -2.81
CA LEU A 104 0.34 3.09 -3.35
C LEU A 104 0.01 2.68 -4.79
N LEU A 105 -1.27 2.42 -5.10
CA LEU A 105 -1.71 2.09 -6.45
C LEU A 105 -1.51 3.27 -7.42
N ALA A 106 -1.86 4.48 -6.98
CA ALA A 106 -1.65 5.69 -7.77
C ALA A 106 -0.15 5.93 -8.00
N TRP A 107 0.68 5.77 -6.96
CA TRP A 107 2.13 5.90 -7.08
C TRP A 107 2.74 4.87 -8.02
N PHE A 108 2.29 3.62 -7.94
CA PHE A 108 2.66 2.56 -8.86
C PHE A 108 2.31 2.91 -10.31
N ALA A 109 1.06 3.30 -10.57
CA ALA A 109 0.60 3.66 -11.92
C ALA A 109 1.38 4.85 -12.49
N ILE A 110 1.61 5.90 -11.71
CA ILE A 110 2.41 7.06 -12.13
C ILE A 110 3.84 6.64 -12.48
N ARG A 111 4.45 5.77 -11.66
CA ARG A 111 5.81 5.28 -11.90
C ARG A 111 5.88 4.41 -13.16
N LEU A 112 4.89 3.56 -13.39
CA LEU A 112 4.76 2.74 -14.60
C LEU A 112 4.66 3.63 -15.84
N ILE A 113 3.76 4.62 -15.83
CA ILE A 113 3.59 5.54 -16.95
C ILE A 113 4.90 6.27 -17.26
N ARG A 114 5.61 6.77 -16.23
CA ARG A 114 6.89 7.47 -16.41
C ARG A 114 7.99 6.58 -16.98
N PHE A 115 8.04 5.31 -16.57
CA PHE A 115 9.02 4.37 -17.10
C PHE A 115 8.75 4.09 -18.58
N VAL A 116 7.50 3.79 -18.93
CA VAL A 116 7.10 3.54 -20.32
C VAL A 116 7.33 4.77 -21.19
N GLU A 117 6.92 5.97 -20.74
CA GLU A 117 7.12 7.24 -21.45
C GLU A 117 8.60 7.50 -21.78
N GLY A 118 9.51 7.20 -20.84
CA GLY A 118 10.96 7.40 -21.04
C GLY A 118 11.56 6.43 -22.05
N HIS A 119 11.20 5.15 -21.97
CA HIS A 119 11.86 4.08 -22.73
C HIS A 119 11.13 3.67 -24.02
N VAL A 120 9.87 4.08 -24.22
CA VAL A 120 9.16 3.84 -25.50
C VAL A 120 9.77 4.64 -26.65
N THR A 121 10.57 5.65 -26.34
CA THR A 121 11.26 6.50 -27.32
C THR A 121 12.67 6.03 -27.65
N ASP A 122 13.17 5.00 -26.96
CA ASP A 122 14.47 4.41 -27.22
C ASP A 122 14.38 3.40 -28.37
N ALA A 123 15.22 3.61 -29.38
CA ALA A 123 15.34 2.72 -30.54
C ALA A 123 15.89 1.32 -30.19
N GLU A 124 16.34 1.10 -28.96
CA GLU A 124 16.87 -0.18 -28.48
C GLU A 124 15.78 -1.23 -28.20
N TYR A 125 14.53 -0.78 -27.97
CA TYR A 125 13.39 -1.66 -27.64
C TYR A 125 12.38 -1.86 -28.78
N ARG A 126 12.41 -1.03 -29.83
CA ARG A 126 11.47 -1.13 -30.96
C ARG A 126 12.11 -0.67 -32.27
N SER A 127 11.85 -1.41 -33.35
CA SER A 127 12.25 -1.04 -34.72
C SER A 127 11.46 0.14 -35.28
N ASP A 128 10.32 0.49 -34.67
CA ASP A 128 9.47 1.63 -35.03
C ASP A 128 9.20 2.47 -33.76
N PRO A 129 10.10 3.40 -33.41
CA PRO A 129 9.99 4.20 -32.19
C PRO A 129 8.79 5.14 -32.28
N VAL A 130 7.97 5.13 -31.21
CA VAL A 130 6.82 6.04 -31.13
C VAL A 130 7.34 7.47 -31.03
N ASP A 131 6.71 8.38 -31.77
CA ASP A 131 7.10 9.79 -31.73
C ASP A 131 7.06 10.35 -30.29
N LYS A 132 8.16 11.01 -29.90
CA LYS A 132 8.39 11.51 -28.54
C LYS A 132 7.27 12.43 -28.07
N THR A 133 6.69 13.22 -28.98
CA THR A 133 5.64 14.16 -28.62
C THR A 133 4.34 13.45 -28.28
N THR A 134 4.03 12.35 -28.97
CA THR A 134 2.83 11.54 -28.73
C THR A 134 2.94 10.77 -27.42
N ALA A 135 4.09 10.13 -27.17
CA ALA A 135 4.34 9.42 -25.91
C ALA A 135 4.25 10.36 -24.70
N ALA A 136 4.82 11.57 -24.80
CA ALA A 136 4.75 12.56 -23.74
C ALA A 136 3.33 13.11 -23.53
N ALA A 137 2.56 13.32 -24.60
CA ALA A 137 1.17 13.78 -24.49
C ALA A 137 0.29 12.74 -23.78
N ILE A 138 0.35 11.48 -24.21
CA ILE A 138 -0.40 10.37 -23.60
C ILE A 138 0.04 10.16 -22.15
N GLY A 139 1.34 10.16 -21.87
CA GLY A 139 1.89 9.99 -20.52
C GLY A 139 1.42 11.09 -19.55
N LYS A 140 1.30 12.34 -20.01
CA LYS A 140 0.74 13.45 -19.20
C LYS A 140 -0.76 13.26 -18.93
N LEU A 141 -1.53 12.87 -19.95
CA LEU A 141 -2.97 12.65 -19.82
C LEU A 141 -3.28 11.50 -18.84
N LEU A 142 -2.59 10.37 -18.98
CA LEU A 142 -2.77 9.23 -18.08
C LEU A 142 -2.40 9.58 -16.63
N ARG A 143 -1.30 10.31 -16.42
CA ARG A 143 -0.90 10.77 -15.07
C ARG A 143 -1.96 11.68 -14.45
N ALA A 144 -2.50 12.62 -15.22
CA ALA A 144 -3.56 13.50 -14.75
C ALA A 144 -4.82 12.69 -14.37
N SER A 145 -5.23 11.74 -15.21
CA SER A 145 -6.37 10.87 -14.94
C SER A 145 -6.19 10.07 -13.64
N VAL A 146 -5.04 9.40 -13.46
CA VAL A 146 -4.74 8.63 -12.23
C VAL A 146 -4.78 9.52 -10.99
N LEU A 147 -4.19 10.72 -11.07
CA LEU A 147 -4.18 11.67 -9.96
C LEU A 147 -5.59 12.13 -9.60
N ILE A 148 -6.40 12.50 -10.61
CA ILE A 148 -7.79 12.92 -10.41
C ILE A 148 -8.59 11.78 -9.76
N THR A 149 -8.49 10.55 -10.27
CA THR A 149 -9.19 9.40 -9.69
C THR A 149 -8.79 9.15 -8.24
N ALA A 150 -7.49 9.20 -7.92
CA ALA A 150 -7.01 9.03 -6.56
C ALA A 150 -7.57 10.11 -5.63
N VAL A 151 -7.45 11.38 -6.01
CA VAL A 151 -7.97 12.52 -5.22
C VAL A 151 -9.47 12.43 -5.03
N LEU A 152 -10.22 12.09 -6.08
CA LEU A 152 -11.68 11.93 -5.99
C LEU A 152 -12.07 10.80 -5.03
N LYS A 153 -11.34 9.68 -5.04
CA LYS A 153 -11.62 8.56 -4.14
C LYS A 153 -11.37 8.95 -2.68
N GLU A 154 -10.27 9.65 -2.40
CA GLU A 154 -9.97 10.17 -1.07
C GLU A 154 -11.04 11.16 -0.59
N LEU A 155 -11.37 12.15 -1.43
CA LEU A 155 -12.38 13.16 -1.12
C LEU A 155 -13.76 12.52 -0.87
N ALA A 156 -14.14 11.55 -1.70
CA ALA A 156 -15.40 10.82 -1.53
C ALA A 156 -15.46 10.06 -0.19
N SER A 157 -14.33 9.49 0.27
CA SER A 157 -14.24 8.85 1.58
C SER A 157 -14.56 9.83 2.71
N PHE A 158 -13.97 11.02 2.68
CA PHE A 158 -14.24 12.07 3.67
C PHE A 158 -15.68 12.57 3.61
N CYS A 159 -16.21 12.83 2.41
CA CYS A 159 -17.60 13.27 2.24
C CYS A 159 -18.59 12.22 2.75
N PHE A 160 -18.36 10.93 2.51
CA PHE A 160 -19.26 9.87 2.99
C PHE A 160 -19.23 9.74 4.52
N SER A 161 -18.04 9.77 5.13
CA SER A 161 -17.91 9.66 6.59
C SER A 161 -18.67 10.75 7.35
N ILE A 162 -18.69 11.99 6.84
CA ILE A 162 -19.39 13.12 7.48
C ILE A 162 -20.92 12.97 7.35
N ASN A 163 -21.41 12.52 6.19
CA ASN A 163 -22.85 12.38 5.95
C ASN A 163 -23.48 11.25 6.79
N VAL A 164 -22.74 10.16 7.02
CA VAL A 164 -23.21 9.03 7.83
C VAL A 164 -23.47 9.45 9.29
N GLU A 165 -22.57 10.22 9.90
CA GLU A 165 -22.74 10.70 11.29
C GLU A 165 -23.95 11.64 11.46
N LEU A 166 -24.27 12.44 10.44
CA LEU A 166 -25.37 13.40 10.46
C LEU A 166 -26.76 12.75 10.26
N ASP A 167 -26.84 11.68 9.46
CA ASP A 167 -28.11 11.01 9.15
C ASP A 167 -28.60 10.10 10.30
N PHE A 168 -27.69 9.65 11.18
CA PHE A 168 -28.04 8.95 12.42
C PHE A 168 -28.43 9.88 13.58
N GLY A 169 -28.24 11.20 13.44
CA GLY A 169 -28.57 12.19 14.47
C GLY A 169 -29.99 12.78 14.40
N GLY A 170 -30.78 12.45 13.36
CA GLY A 170 -32.02 13.19 13.06
C GLY A 170 -33.18 12.42 12.42
N LEU A 171 -33.12 11.08 12.33
CA LEU A 171 -34.22 10.26 11.81
C LEU A 171 -34.58 9.16 12.81
N GLY A 172 -35.36 9.57 13.81
CA GLY A 172 -35.96 8.73 14.84
C GLY A 172 -37.14 9.43 15.52
N GLY A 173 -37.97 10.13 14.74
CA GLY A 173 -39.18 10.82 15.17
C GLY A 173 -40.19 10.94 14.03
#